data_AF-A0A1V3XRM4-F1
#
_entry.id   AF-A0A1V3XRM4-F1
#
_cell.length_a   1.000
_cell.length_b   1.000
_cell.length_c   1.000
_cell.angle_alpha   90.00
_cell.angle_beta   90.00
_cell.angle_gamma   90.00
#
_symmetry.space_group_name_H-M   'P 1'
#
loop_
_entity.id
_entity.type
_entity.pdbx_description
1 polymer ?
#
loop_
_entity_poly.entity_id
_entity_poly.type
_entity_poly.pdbx_seq_one_letter_code
_entity_poly.pdbx_strand_id
1 'polypeptide(L)'
;MRSDTLIVSVNYRHAPEHRFPAALDDGWAAVRWVAEHAEELGGIPGRLAVCGWSAGAGIAAVICQLARDTGWPAIVGQALITPVVDTDQARRSYFDNADGYGLTAR
;
A
#
# COMPACT_ATOMS: atom_id res chain seq x y z
N MET A 1 -7.98 -13.32 -0.90
CA MET A 1 -8.80 -12.64 0.13
C MET A 1 -10.26 -12.92 -0.19
N ARG A 2 -11.04 -13.40 0.77
CA ARG A 2 -12.49 -13.62 0.61
C ARG A 2 -13.15 -12.77 1.69
N SER A 3 -13.50 -11.54 1.35
CA SER A 3 -13.93 -10.52 2.31
C SER A 3 -15.35 -10.01 2.06
N ASP A 4 -16.03 -10.53 1.03
CA ASP A 4 -17.32 -10.00 0.56
C ASP A 4 -17.27 -8.48 0.37
N THR A 5 -16.24 -8.03 -0.37
CA THR A 5 -15.94 -6.61 -0.60
C THR A 5 -15.53 -6.41 -2.05
N LEU A 6 -15.87 -5.26 -2.61
CA LEU A 6 -15.28 -4.79 -3.85
C LEU A 6 -13.76 -4.62 -3.69
N ILE A 7 -12.98 -5.20 -4.59
CA ILE A 7 -11.52 -5.04 -4.62
C ILE A 7 -11.14 -4.22 -5.85
N VAL A 8 -10.46 -3.09 -5.63
CA VAL A 8 -9.84 -2.30 -6.69
C VAL A 8 -8.34 -2.55 -6.65
N SER A 9 -7.81 -3.22 -7.69
CA SER A 9 -6.38 -3.47 -7.83
C SER A 9 -5.72 -2.34 -8.62
N VAL A 10 -4.70 -1.70 -8.05
CA VAL A 10 -4.03 -0.54 -8.65
C VAL A 10 -2.74 -0.97 -9.34
N ASN A 11 -2.67 -0.76 -10.65
CA ASN A 11 -1.45 -0.98 -11.44
C ASN A 11 -0.58 0.29 -11.43
N TYR A 12 0.08 0.55 -10.30
CA TYR A 12 0.93 1.73 -10.11
C TYR A 12 2.23 1.62 -10.93
N ARG A 13 2.88 2.75 -11.19
CA ARG A 13 4.17 2.80 -11.90
C ARG A 13 5.30 2.15 -11.09
N HIS A 14 6.14 1.35 -11.76
CA HIS A 14 7.22 0.60 -11.14
C HIS A 14 8.61 1.20 -11.42
N ALA A 15 9.54 0.95 -10.50
CA ALA A 15 10.97 1.18 -10.69
C ALA A 15 11.57 0.02 -11.51
N PRO A 16 12.67 0.26 -12.26
CA PRO A 16 13.50 1.46 -12.27
C PRO A 16 13.02 2.63 -13.13
N GLU A 17 12.04 2.42 -14.03
CA GLU A 17 11.55 3.42 -15.00
C GLU A 17 10.90 4.61 -14.31
N HIS A 18 10.17 4.34 -13.23
CA HIS A 18 9.52 5.35 -12.39
C HIS A 18 9.95 5.15 -10.94
N ARG A 19 11.06 5.79 -10.58
CA ARG A 19 11.59 5.76 -9.22
C ARG A 19 10.66 6.47 -8.24
N PHE A 20 10.93 6.28 -6.95
CA PHE A 20 10.26 7.01 -5.88
C PHE A 20 10.19 8.53 -6.18
N PRO A 21 9.03 9.19 -5.97
CA PRO A 21 7.82 8.71 -5.29
C PRO A 21 6.70 8.14 -6.20
N ALA A 22 6.97 7.81 -7.47
CA ALA A 22 5.91 7.54 -8.46
C ALA A 22 4.85 6.51 -8.03
N ALA A 23 5.25 5.37 -7.45
CA ALA A 23 4.32 4.36 -6.97
C ALA A 23 3.41 4.86 -5.83
N LEU A 24 3.94 5.73 -4.96
CA LEU A 24 3.18 6.34 -3.87
C LEU A 24 2.19 7.38 -4.42
N ASP A 25 2.62 8.20 -5.39
CA ASP A 25 1.75 9.19 -6.04
C ASP A 25 0.55 8.50 -6.71
N ASP A 26 0.79 7.41 -7.43
CA ASP A 26 -0.26 6.64 -8.10
C ASP A 26 -1.20 5.97 -7.10
N GLY A 27 -0.65 5.37 -6.04
CA GLY A 27 -1.45 4.77 -4.98
C GLY A 27 -2.33 5.81 -4.26
N TRP A 28 -1.77 6.99 -4.00
CA TRP A 28 -2.50 8.09 -3.39
C TRP A 28 -3.62 8.62 -4.31
N ALA A 29 -3.31 8.85 -5.58
CA ALA A 29 -4.29 9.26 -6.58
C ALA A 29 -5.43 8.22 -6.71
N ALA A 30 -5.09 6.94 -6.73
CA ALA A 30 -6.06 5.86 -6.83
C ALA A 30 -7.00 5.82 -5.63
N VAL A 31 -6.48 5.91 -4.41
CA VAL A 31 -7.31 5.87 -3.19
C VAL A 31 -8.26 7.07 -3.11
N ARG A 32 -7.82 8.25 -3.53
CA ARG A 32 -8.68 9.43 -3.65
C ARG A 32 -9.78 9.22 -4.69
N TRP A 33 -9.42 8.74 -5.88
CA TRP A 33 -10.37 8.49 -6.96
C TRP A 33 -11.42 7.44 -6.56
N VAL A 34 -11.00 6.34 -5.92
CA VAL A 34 -11.93 5.32 -5.40
C VAL A 34 -12.85 5.89 -4.33
N ALA A 35 -12.35 6.77 -3.45
CA ALA A 35 -13.18 7.41 -2.44
C ALA A 35 -14.25 8.33 -3.06
N GLU A 36 -13.90 9.07 -4.12
CA GLU A 36 -14.81 9.95 -4.86
C GLU A 36 -15.87 9.16 -5.64
N HIS A 37 -15.52 8.00 -6.21
CA HIS A 37 -16.39 7.22 -7.09
C HIS A 37 -16.90 5.93 -6.43
N ALA A 38 -16.89 5.86 -5.09
CA ALA A 38 -17.17 4.64 -4.36
C ALA A 38 -18.54 4.05 -4.70
N GLU A 39 -19.58 4.89 -4.78
CA GLU A 39 -20.95 4.46 -5.12
C GLU A 39 -21.06 3.99 -6.58
N GLU A 40 -20.43 4.71 -7.52
CA GLU A 40 -20.43 4.35 -8.95
C GLU A 40 -19.75 3.01 -9.22
N LEU A 41 -18.74 2.67 -8.42
CA LEU A 41 -18.03 1.39 -8.46
C LEU A 41 -18.82 0.24 -7.81
N GLY A 42 -19.96 0.52 -7.17
CA GLY A 42 -20.72 -0.45 -6.38
C GLY A 42 -20.14 -0.71 -4.99
N GLY A 43 -19.26 0.18 -4.51
CA GLY A 43 -18.75 0.21 -3.14
C GLY A 43 -19.68 0.95 -2.18
N ILE A 44 -19.29 1.00 -0.91
CA ILE A 44 -20.04 1.71 0.14
C ILE A 44 -19.26 2.98 0.50
N PRO A 45 -19.80 4.19 0.25
CA PRO A 45 -19.16 5.44 0.62
C PRO A 45 -18.75 5.47 2.10
N GLY A 46 -17.54 5.94 2.38
CA GLY A 46 -16.99 5.98 3.74
C GLY A 46 -16.55 4.64 4.34
N ARG A 47 -16.62 3.52 3.60
CA ARG A 47 -16.13 2.18 4.00
C ARG A 47 -14.86 1.78 3.23
N LEU A 48 -13.96 2.72 2.98
CA LEU A 48 -12.73 2.47 2.23
C LEU A 48 -11.62 1.88 3.12
N ALA A 49 -11.05 0.76 2.71
CA ALA A 49 -9.87 0.17 3.33
C ALA A 49 -8.76 -0.01 2.29
N VAL A 50 -7.51 -0.02 2.73
CA VAL A 50 -6.34 -0.29 1.87
C VAL A 50 -5.68 -1.60 2.26
N CYS A 51 -5.10 -2.29 1.29
CA CYS A 51 -4.33 -3.50 1.55
C CYS A 51 -3.17 -3.62 0.59
N GLY A 52 -2.14 -4.36 0.99
CA GLY A 52 -1.01 -4.64 0.12
C GLY A 52 -0.12 -5.75 0.63
N TRP A 53 0.80 -6.19 -0.22
CA TRP A 53 1.82 -7.18 0.09
C TRP A 53 3.21 -6.60 -0.17
N SER A 54 4.17 -6.86 0.72
CA SER A 54 5.56 -6.44 0.57
C SER A 54 5.67 -4.92 0.33
N ALA A 55 6.26 -4.49 -0.79
CA ALA A 55 6.34 -3.08 -1.18
C ALA A 55 4.96 -2.40 -1.26
N GLY A 56 3.94 -3.10 -1.78
CA GLY A 56 2.57 -2.59 -1.85
C GLY A 56 1.94 -2.37 -0.46
N ALA A 57 2.34 -3.17 0.54
CA ALA A 57 1.92 -2.96 1.91
C ALA A 57 2.62 -1.73 2.54
N GLY A 58 3.87 -1.46 2.17
CA GLY A 58 4.56 -0.21 2.52
C GLY A 58 3.83 1.01 1.94
N ILE A 59 3.43 0.95 0.66
CA ILE A 59 2.62 1.99 0.01
C ILE A 59 1.28 2.19 0.75
N ALA A 60 0.56 1.11 1.05
CA ALA A 60 -0.71 1.16 1.79
C ALA A 60 -0.56 1.82 3.17
N ALA A 61 0.53 1.52 3.89
CA ALA A 61 0.82 2.14 5.19
C ALA A 61 1.04 3.66 5.07
N VAL A 62 1.80 4.10 4.07
CA VAL A 62 2.04 5.54 3.83
C VAL A 62 0.77 6.24 3.38
N ILE A 63 -0.08 5.62 2.56
CA ILE A 63 -1.38 6.19 2.19
C ILE A 63 -2.27 6.44 3.42
N CYS A 64 -2.29 5.54 4.40
CA CYS A 64 -3.00 5.78 5.66
C CYS A 64 -2.44 6.98 6.44
N GLN A 65 -1.12 7.18 6.41
CA GLN A 65 -0.50 8.35 7.03
C GLN A 65 -0.91 9.63 6.30
N LEU A 66 -0.82 9.65 4.96
CA LEU A 66 -1.27 10.78 4.14
C LEU A 66 -2.73 11.12 4.40
N ALA A 67 -3.63 10.13 4.36
CA ALA A 67 -5.06 10.32 4.62
C ALA A 67 -5.36 10.92 6.01
N ARG A 68 -4.62 10.49 7.04
CA ARG A 68 -4.73 11.08 8.38
C ARG A 68 -4.26 12.53 8.38
N ASP A 69 -3.11 12.80 7.76
CA ASP A 69 -2.46 14.11 7.80
C ASP A 69 -3.20 15.14 6.93
N THR A 70 -3.86 14.72 5.84
CA THR A 70 -4.72 15.57 5.00
C THR A 70 -6.17 15.61 5.48
N GLY A 71 -6.58 14.71 6.37
CA GLY A 71 -7.95 14.56 6.85
C GLY A 71 -8.92 13.89 5.87
N TRP A 72 -8.46 13.45 4.70
CA TRP A 72 -9.29 12.82 3.67
C TRP A 72 -8.45 12.04 2.63
N PRO A 73 -8.91 10.88 2.11
CA PRO A 73 -10.19 10.22 2.39
C PRO A 73 -10.20 9.45 3.71
N ALA A 74 -11.39 9.19 4.26
CA ALA A 74 -11.52 8.37 5.46
C ALA A 74 -11.19 6.91 5.16
N ILE A 75 -10.09 6.41 5.71
CA ILE A 75 -9.68 5.00 5.62
C ILE A 75 -10.06 4.28 6.91
N VAL A 76 -10.94 3.28 6.82
CA VAL A 76 -11.49 2.55 7.97
C VAL A 76 -10.61 1.41 8.45
N GLY A 77 -9.58 1.04 7.68
CA GLY A 77 -8.64 -0.01 8.05
C GLY A 77 -7.54 -0.22 7.01
N GLN A 78 -6.49 -0.91 7.43
CA GLN A 78 -5.38 -1.33 6.58
C GLN A 78 -5.00 -2.79 6.85
N ALA A 79 -4.81 -3.57 5.79
CA ALA A 79 -4.30 -4.95 5.86
C ALA A 79 -2.91 -5.02 5.22
N LEU A 80 -1.87 -5.18 6.04
CA LEU A 80 -0.47 -5.10 5.63
C LEU A 80 0.19 -6.48 5.68
N ILE A 81 0.43 -7.09 4.52
CA ILE A 81 1.03 -8.44 4.46
C ILE A 81 2.53 -8.31 4.22
N THR A 82 3.34 -8.70 5.23
CA THR A 82 4.82 -8.59 5.23
C THR A 82 5.35 -7.23 4.75
N PRO A 83 4.93 -6.12 5.36
CA PRO A 83 5.21 -4.81 4.81
C PRO A 83 6.67 -4.40 4.90
N VAL A 84 7.13 -3.64 3.91
CA VAL A 84 8.36 -2.86 3.99
C VAL A 84 8.04 -1.54 4.69
N VAL A 85 8.48 -1.37 5.94
CA VAL A 85 8.17 -0.20 6.79
C VAL A 85 9.39 0.52 7.34
N ASP A 86 10.58 -0.03 7.08
CA ASP A 86 11.87 0.53 7.48
C ASP A 86 12.85 0.26 6.32
N THR A 87 13.79 1.17 6.12
CA THR A 87 14.89 1.00 5.15
C THR A 87 16.17 0.51 5.81
N ASP A 88 16.19 0.37 7.15
CA ASP A 88 17.31 -0.19 7.88
C ASP A 88 17.45 -1.71 7.63
N GLN A 89 18.41 -2.06 6.78
CA GLN A 89 18.75 -3.46 6.48
C GLN A 89 19.72 -4.08 7.50
N ALA A 90 20.12 -3.36 8.56
CA ALA A 90 20.93 -3.90 9.64
C ALA A 90 20.10 -4.59 10.74
N ARG A 91 18.78 -4.72 10.56
CA ARG A 91 17.93 -5.49 11.47
C ARG A 91 18.33 -6.97 11.44
N ARG A 92 18.30 -7.61 12.60
CA ARG A 92 18.71 -9.02 12.77
C ARG A 92 18.03 -9.97 11.78
N SER A 93 16.75 -9.74 11.45
CA SER A 93 16.02 -10.58 10.49
C SER A 93 16.57 -10.52 9.06
N TYR A 94 17.21 -9.42 8.64
CA TYR A 94 17.89 -9.35 7.34
C TYR A 94 19.11 -10.27 7.31
N PHE A 95 19.86 -10.34 8.41
CA PHE A 95 21.02 -11.24 8.52
C PHE A 95 20.59 -12.71 8.68
N ASP A 96 19.70 -12.99 9.63
CA ASP A 96 19.24 -14.36 9.93
C ASP A 96 18.57 -15.03 8.71
N ASN A 97 18.06 -14.25 7.76
CA ASN A 97 17.36 -14.73 6.57
C ASN A 97 18.01 -14.25 5.25
N ALA A 98 19.29 -13.87 5.26
CA ALA A 98 19.98 -13.30 4.09
C ALA A 98 20.01 -14.26 2.88
N ASP A 99 20.09 -15.56 3.14
CA ASP A 99 20.19 -16.59 2.10
C ASP A 99 18.87 -17.33 1.90
N GLY A 100 18.42 -17.45 0.64
CA GLY A 100 17.29 -18.30 0.26
C GLY A 100 15.88 -17.70 0.41
N TYR A 101 15.74 -16.53 1.06
CA TYR A 101 14.42 -15.92 1.36
C TYR A 101 14.13 -14.62 0.61
N GLY A 102 14.90 -14.29 -0.43
CA GLY A 102 14.73 -13.02 -1.17
C GLY A 102 15.15 -11.77 -0.39
N LEU A 103 15.88 -11.94 0.71
CA LEU A 103 16.47 -10.89 1.54
C LEU A 103 17.99 -10.76 1.34
N THR A 104 18.53 -11.35 0.26
CA THR A 104 19.96 -11.31 -0.04
C THR A 104 20.41 -9.87 -0.25
N ALA A 105 21.08 -9.33 0.77
CA ALA A 105 21.76 -8.04 0.68
C ALA A 105 22.95 -8.17 -0.27
N ARG A 106 23.15 -7.19 -1.15
CA ARG A 106 24.37 -7.02 -1.93
C ARG A 106 25.26 -5.98 -1.29
#